data_AF-A0A6L5K6X1-F1
#
_entry.id   AF-A0A6L5K6X1-F1
#
_cell.length_a   1.000
_cell.length_b   1.000
_cell.length_c   1.000
_cell.angle_alpha   90.00
_cell.angle_beta   90.00
_cell.angle_gamma   90.00
#
_symmetry.space_group_name_H-M   'P 1'
#
loop_
_entity.id
_entity.type
_entity.pdbx_description
1 polymer ?
#
loop_
_entity_poly.entity_id
_entity_poly.type
_entity_poly.pdbx_seq_one_letter_code
_entity_poly.pdbx_strand_id
1 'polypeptide(L)'
;MVASALGGQLYVTGEPGKPPLKPFGNQSYYLASLFAAIGVLLALYRRHSSGKGQHIDISLQECVAAALDHVLVRYFYEDTVAQRQGSLHWNNVADAGGVAGLGRYGG
;
A
#
# COMPACT_ATOMS: atom_id res chain seq x y z
N MET A 1 -5.74 5.42 -13.41
CA MET A 1 -6.76 5.56 -12.35
C MET A 1 -7.35 4.22 -11.93
N VAL A 2 -7.77 3.37 -12.88
CA VAL A 2 -8.33 2.04 -12.58
C VAL A 2 -7.42 1.21 -11.67
N ALA A 3 -6.13 1.08 -12.00
CA ALA A 3 -5.19 0.34 -11.16
C ALA A 3 -5.02 0.94 -9.74
N SER A 4 -5.03 2.27 -9.60
CA SER A 4 -5.01 2.91 -8.28
C SER A 4 -6.31 2.69 -7.49
N ALA A 5 -7.45 2.50 -8.17
CA ALA A 5 -8.71 2.18 -7.52
C ALA A 5 -8.74 0.71 -7.07
N LEU A 6 -8.48 -0.21 -8.00
CA LEU A 6 -8.51 -1.65 -7.75
C LEU A 6 -7.37 -2.13 -6.84
N GLY A 7 -6.23 -1.44 -6.86
CA GLY A 7 -5.11 -1.68 -5.94
C GLY A 7 -5.33 -1.09 -4.54
N GLY A 8 -6.49 -0.48 -4.25
CA GLY A 8 -6.85 0.03 -2.92
C GLY A 8 -6.37 1.45 -2.60
N GLN A 9 -5.53 2.06 -3.45
CA GLN A 9 -4.92 3.36 -3.15
C GLN A 9 -5.94 4.49 -3.05
N LEU A 10 -6.99 4.48 -3.89
CA LEU A 10 -8.06 5.47 -3.78
C LEU A 10 -8.82 5.32 -2.44
N TYR A 11 -9.07 4.09 -2.00
CA TYR A 11 -9.83 3.80 -0.80
C TYR A 11 -9.21 4.41 0.46
N VAL A 12 -7.87 4.47 0.52
CA VAL A 12 -7.14 4.97 1.69
C VAL A 12 -6.70 6.43 1.57
N THR A 13 -6.98 7.10 0.44
CA THR A 13 -6.54 8.48 0.20
C THR A 13 -7.66 9.50 0.46
N GLY A 14 -7.36 10.54 1.25
CA GLY A 14 -8.21 11.71 1.51
C GLY A 14 -8.71 11.82 2.96
N GLU A 15 -9.55 12.84 3.21
CA GLU A 15 -10.09 13.19 4.54
C GLU A 15 -11.24 12.30 5.04
N PRO A 16 -11.19 11.76 6.28
CA PRO A 16 -12.23 10.89 6.85
C PRO A 16 -13.67 11.33 6.52
N GLY A 17 -14.53 10.37 6.14
CA GLY A 17 -15.94 10.63 5.80
C GLY A 17 -16.21 11.34 4.45
N LYS A 18 -15.20 11.86 3.76
CA LYS A 18 -15.35 12.40 2.38
C LYS A 18 -15.17 11.32 1.30
N PRO A 19 -15.59 11.56 0.05
CA PRO A 19 -15.28 10.66 -1.06
C PRO A 19 -13.77 10.39 -1.21
N PRO A 20 -13.39 9.21 -1.76
CA PRO A 20 -12.02 8.88 -2.13
C PRO A 20 -11.39 9.97 -3.01
N LEU A 21 -10.14 10.33 -2.71
CA LEU A 21 -9.41 11.33 -3.47
C LEU A 21 -8.41 10.66 -4.41
N LYS A 22 -8.37 11.11 -5.68
CA LYS A 22 -7.33 10.70 -6.63
C LYS A 22 -5.96 11.20 -6.14
N PRO A 23 -4.96 10.31 -5.99
CA PRO A 23 -3.58 10.68 -5.76
C PRO A 23 -3.03 11.52 -6.92
N PHE A 24 -2.21 12.52 -6.57
CA PHE A 24 -1.62 13.44 -7.54
C PHE A 24 -0.83 12.71 -8.63
N GLY A 25 -1.04 13.10 -9.89
CA GLY A 25 -0.32 12.57 -11.04
C GLY A 25 -0.64 11.11 -11.37
N ASN A 26 0.41 10.38 -11.75
CA ASN A 26 0.37 9.04 -12.35
C ASN A 26 1.07 7.99 -11.47
N GLN A 27 0.83 8.02 -10.16
CA GLN A 27 1.55 7.19 -9.18
C GLN A 27 1.55 5.69 -9.50
N SER A 28 0.44 5.14 -10.00
CA SER A 28 0.39 3.73 -10.42
C SER A 28 1.45 3.40 -11.48
N TYR A 29 1.62 4.27 -12.48
CA TYR A 29 2.64 4.09 -13.51
C TYR A 29 4.06 4.18 -12.94
N TYR A 30 4.31 5.15 -12.05
CA TYR A 30 5.63 5.28 -11.43
C TYR A 30 6.00 4.06 -10.59
N LEU A 31 5.06 3.52 -9.82
CA LEU A 31 5.27 2.28 -9.08
C LEU A 31 5.59 1.12 -10.03
N ALA A 32 4.76 0.88 -11.05
CA ALA A 32 5.03 -0.20 -12.01
C ALA A 32 6.35 -0.04 -12.75
N SER A 33 6.74 1.19 -13.13
CA SER A 33 8.04 1.47 -13.73
C SER A 33 9.19 1.12 -12.80
N LEU A 34 9.06 1.40 -11.49
CA LEU A 34 10.09 1.07 -10.51
C LEU A 34 10.21 -0.45 -10.31
N PHE A 35 9.09 -1.15 -10.17
CA PHE A 35 9.08 -2.62 -10.11
C PHE A 35 9.66 -3.25 -11.38
N ALA A 36 9.31 -2.73 -12.56
CA ALA A 36 9.86 -3.19 -13.83
C ALA A 36 11.37 -2.96 -13.91
N ALA A 37 11.86 -1.78 -13.52
CA ALA A 37 13.30 -1.47 -13.51
C ALA A 37 14.06 -2.43 -12.58
N ILE A 38 13.56 -2.66 -11.37
CA ILE A 38 14.16 -3.61 -10.42
C ILE A 38 14.13 -5.03 -11.00
N GLY A 39 13.00 -5.47 -11.57
CA GLY A 39 12.88 -6.78 -12.21
C GLY A 39 13.89 -6.98 -13.35
N VAL A 40 14.07 -5.97 -14.21
CA VAL A 40 15.04 -6.01 -15.30
C VAL A 40 16.47 -6.12 -14.77
N LEU A 41 16.82 -5.34 -13.74
CA LEU A 41 18.13 -5.43 -13.10
C LEU A 41 18.40 -6.81 -12.52
N LEU A 42 17.41 -7.41 -11.85
CA LEU A 42 17.51 -8.77 -11.32
C LEU A 42 17.65 -9.83 -12.43
N ALA A 43 16.92 -9.68 -13.53
CA ALA A 43 17.01 -10.58 -14.67
C ALA A 43 18.39 -10.48 -15.36
N LEU A 44 18.94 -9.28 -15.51
CA LEU A 44 20.29 -9.09 -16.04
C LEU A 44 21.36 -9.68 -15.10
N TYR A 45 21.20 -9.48 -13.79
CA TYR A 45 22.08 -10.07 -12.79
C TYR A 45 22.07 -11.61 -12.87
N ARG A 46 20.89 -12.24 -12.94
CA ARG A 46 20.75 -13.69 -13.11
C ARG A 46 21.28 -14.19 -14.46
N ARG A 47 21.12 -13.41 -15.53
CA ARG A 47 21.64 -13.74 -16.85
C ARG A 47 23.17 -13.82 -16.86
N HIS A 48 23.85 -13.03 -16.02
CA HIS A 48 25.31 -13.02 -15.97
C HIS A 48 25.91 -14.40 -15.61
N SER A 49 25.29 -15.14 -14.69
CA SER A 49 25.75 -16.50 -14.32
C SER A 49 25.05 -17.61 -15.10
N SER A 50 23.78 -17.43 -15.46
CA SER A 50 22.98 -18.49 -16.11
C SER A 50 23.04 -18.49 -17.63
N GLY A 51 23.45 -17.37 -18.26
CA GLY A 51 23.38 -17.14 -19.71
C GLY A 51 21.96 -16.96 -20.28
N LYS A 52 20.91 -17.13 -19.47
CA LYS A 52 19.51 -17.13 -19.92
C LYS A 52 18.81 -15.83 -19.53
N GLY A 53 17.98 -15.31 -20.43
CA GLY A 53 17.05 -14.22 -20.12
C GLY A 53 15.83 -14.69 -19.32
N GLN A 54 15.03 -13.75 -18.82
CA GLN A 54 13.79 -14.01 -18.10
C GLN A 54 12.65 -13.15 -18.67
N HIS A 55 11.44 -13.70 -18.71
CA HIS A 55 10.22 -12.94 -18.96
C HIS A 55 9.74 -12.36 -17.63
N ILE A 56 9.40 -11.08 -17.62
CA ILE A 56 8.95 -10.35 -16.43
C ILE A 56 7.56 -9.83 -16.73
N ASP A 57 6.59 -10.25 -15.92
CA ASP A 57 5.23 -9.74 -15.95
C ASP A 57 5.03 -8.75 -14.79
N ILE A 58 4.42 -7.61 -15.06
CA ILE A 58 4.24 -6.51 -14.11
C ILE A 58 2.79 -6.03 -14.16
N SER A 59 2.08 -6.24 -13.07
CA SER A 59 0.72 -5.71 -12.88
C SER A 59 0.75 -4.36 -12.20
N LEU A 60 0.19 -3.34 -12.85
CA LEU A 60 -0.05 -2.03 -12.26
C LEU A 60 -0.87 -2.11 -10.96
N GLN A 61 -1.84 -3.03 -10.91
CA GLN A 61 -2.70 -3.20 -9.73
C GLN A 61 -1.93 -3.80 -8.56
N GLU A 62 -1.11 -4.82 -8.81
CA GLU A 62 -0.29 -5.47 -7.77
C GLU A 62 0.80 -4.52 -7.26
N CYS A 63 1.45 -3.76 -8.15
CA CYS A 63 2.43 -2.74 -7.73
C CYS A 63 1.81 -1.68 -6.82
N VAL A 64 0.56 -1.28 -7.08
CA VAL A 64 -0.18 -0.37 -6.20
C VAL A 64 -0.49 -1.04 -4.87
N ALA A 65 -1.03 -2.26 -4.87
CA ALA A 65 -1.37 -2.97 -3.64
C ALA A 65 -0.13 -3.19 -2.76
N ALA A 66 1.00 -3.56 -3.35
CA ALA A 66 2.28 -3.73 -2.66
C ALA A 66 2.76 -2.44 -1.98
N ALA A 67 2.47 -1.27 -2.54
CA ALA A 67 2.82 0.02 -1.92
C ALA A 67 1.94 0.36 -0.69
N LEU A 68 0.87 -0.40 -0.45
CA LEU A 68 -0.07 -0.21 0.67
C LEU A 68 0.15 -1.21 1.81
N ASP A 69 1.33 -1.83 1.89
CA ASP A 69 1.66 -2.82 2.94
C ASP A 69 1.32 -2.34 4.37
N HIS A 70 1.61 -1.07 4.69
CA HIS A 70 1.28 -0.45 5.98
C HIS A 70 -0.22 -0.42 6.32
N VAL A 71 -1.09 -0.50 5.31
CA VAL A 71 -2.54 -0.61 5.44
C VAL A 71 -2.95 -2.07 5.50
N LEU A 72 -2.40 -2.89 4.59
CA LEU A 72 -2.76 -4.29 4.43
C LEU A 72 -2.41 -5.13 5.66
N VAL A 73 -1.33 -4.79 6.37
CA VAL A 73 -0.95 -5.46 7.63
C VAL A 73 -2.08 -5.44 8.66
N ARG A 74 -2.87 -4.35 8.73
CA ARG A 74 -4.01 -4.26 9.66
C ARG A 74 -5.13 -5.21 9.29
N TYR A 75 -5.37 -5.40 8.01
CA TYR A 75 -6.32 -6.39 7.56
C TYR A 75 -5.83 -7.81 7.90
N PHE A 76 -4.57 -8.13 7.59
CA PHE A 76 -4.04 -9.48 7.78
C PHE A 76 -3.86 -9.89 9.25
N TYR A 77 -3.53 -8.97 10.14
CA TYR A 77 -3.23 -9.27 11.55
C TYR A 77 -4.31 -8.84 12.54
N GLU A 78 -5.13 -7.83 12.20
CA GLU A 78 -6.14 -7.24 13.09
C GLU A 78 -7.57 -7.42 12.56
N ASP A 79 -7.75 -8.10 11.43
CA ASP A 79 -9.03 -8.24 10.70
C ASP A 79 -9.74 -6.88 10.48
N THR A 80 -8.94 -5.82 10.34
CA THR A 80 -9.43 -4.44 10.29
C THR A 80 -9.22 -3.84 8.92
N VAL A 81 -10.31 -3.42 8.27
CA VAL A 81 -10.26 -2.63 7.03
C VAL A 81 -9.95 -1.17 7.39
N ALA A 82 -8.70 -0.78 7.22
CA ALA A 82 -8.25 0.54 7.61
C ALA A 82 -8.91 1.65 6.79
N GLN A 83 -9.43 2.66 7.48
CA GLN A 83 -10.08 3.83 6.89
C GLN A 83 -9.05 4.92 6.57
N ARG A 84 -9.39 5.76 5.60
CA ARG A 84 -8.64 6.97 5.23
C ARG A 84 -8.56 7.94 6.41
N GLN A 85 -7.35 8.42 6.71
CA GLN A 85 -7.02 9.21 7.91
C GLN A 85 -6.64 10.67 7.62
N GLY A 86 -6.62 11.11 6.34
CA GLY A 86 -6.14 12.44 5.98
C GLY A 86 -4.66 12.63 6.37
N SER A 87 -4.35 13.73 7.05
CA SER A 87 -2.98 14.07 7.49
C SER A 87 -2.57 13.42 8.83
N LEU A 88 -3.44 12.62 9.44
CA LEU A 88 -3.17 11.96 10.72
C LEU A 88 -2.14 10.83 10.57
N HIS A 89 -1.33 10.63 11.61
CA HIS A 89 -0.35 9.53 11.63
C HIS A 89 -1.06 8.20 11.85
N TRP A 90 -0.66 7.14 11.15
CA TRP A 90 -1.39 5.87 11.17
C TRP A 90 -1.59 5.27 12.58
N ASN A 91 -0.66 5.54 13.52
CA ASN A 91 -0.74 5.06 14.90
C ASN A 91 -1.38 6.06 15.89
N ASN A 92 -1.90 7.21 15.43
CA ASN A 92 -2.67 8.21 16.18
C ASN A 92 -2.36 8.34 17.68
N VAL A 93 -1.07 8.45 18.03
CA VAL A 93 -0.61 8.59 19.43
C VAL A 93 -1.17 9.84 20.13
N ALA A 94 -1.59 10.84 19.35
CA ALA A 94 -2.14 12.09 19.85
C ALA A 94 -3.67 12.07 20.07
N ASP A 95 -4.37 11.05 19.56
CA ASP A 95 -5.84 10.90 19.71
C ASP A 95 -6.23 9.92 20.83
N ALA A 96 -5.24 9.44 21.60
CA ALA A 96 -5.42 8.67 22.83
C ALA A 96 -5.90 9.55 24.01
N GLY A 97 -6.80 10.49 23.71
CA GLY A 97 -7.63 11.26 24.66
C GLY A 97 -9.09 10.81 24.69
N GLY A 98 -9.41 9.61 24.17
CA GLY A 98 -10.76 9.03 24.16
C GLY A 98 -10.89 7.81 25.06
N VAL A 99 -11.28 8.04 26.30
CA VAL A 99 -11.80 7.04 27.25
C VAL A 99 -12.97 6.23 26.66
N ALA A 100 -12.70 5.03 26.13
CA ALA A 100 -13.68 3.92 26.03
C ALA A 100 -12.98 2.63 25.55
N GLY A 101 -12.47 1.81 26.47
CA GLY A 101 -12.05 0.45 26.11
C GLY A 101 -11.05 -0.23 27.03
N LEU A 102 -10.27 0.52 27.83
CA LEU A 102 -9.37 -0.07 28.83
C LEU A 102 -10.13 -0.40 30.12
N GLY A 103 -11.10 -1.30 30.00
CA GLY A 103 -11.72 -1.98 31.12
C GLY A 103 -11.46 -3.47 30.99
N ARG A 104 -10.69 -4.00 31.95
CA ARG A 104 -10.50 -5.43 32.29
C ARG A 104 -9.32 -6.13 31.62
N TYR A 105 -8.13 -5.92 32.17
CA TYR A 105 -7.21 -7.01 32.55
C TYR A 105 -6.33 -6.54 33.72
N GLY A 106 -6.48 -7.17 34.90
CA GLY A 106 -5.54 -7.04 36.03
C GLY A 106 -6.20 -6.79 37.38
N GLY A 107 -6.40 -7.85 38.17
CA GLY A 107 -6.92 -7.84 39.55
C GLY A 107 -7.77 -9.06 39.86
#